data_AF-A0A4Y9PKX0-F1
#
_entry.id   AF-A0A4Y9PKX0-F1
#
_cell.length_a   1.000
_cell.length_b   1.000
_cell.length_c   1.000
_cell.angle_alpha   90.00
_cell.angle_beta   90.00
_cell.angle_gamma   90.00
#
_symmetry.space_group_name_H-M   'P 1'
#
loop_
_entity.id
_entity.type
_entity.pdbx_description
1 polymer ?
#
loop_
_entity_poly.entity_id
_entity_poly.type
_entity_poly.pdbx_seq_one_letter_code
_entity_poly.pdbx_strand_id
1 'polypeptide(L)'
;MLPLEYDRSEDRDIIVRDRFDGFRREFLRTLVTPEVIEEHRRSPLGQHSERLERLLIYFRQRPLEQRYAVRAVDPFRRYQVVRLSGRRGVPPRVVDDAIYTSANDACHGLFLRCIRDLLET
;
A
#
# COMPACT_ATOMS: atom_id res chain seq x y z
N MET A 1 -10.19 -0.21 21.88
CA MET A 1 -11.59 -0.52 21.52
C MET A 1 -12.25 0.82 21.19
N LEU A 2 -12.70 1.04 19.96
CA LEU A 2 -13.39 2.29 19.58
C LEU A 2 -14.79 2.34 20.24
N PRO A 3 -15.32 3.53 20.58
CA PRO A 3 -16.58 3.68 21.31
C PRO A 3 -17.79 3.07 20.59
N LEU A 4 -18.78 2.61 21.37
CA LEU A 4 -20.00 1.89 20.94
C LEU A 4 -21.18 2.79 20.54
N GLU A 5 -20.99 4.11 20.53
CA GLU A 5 -22.03 5.07 20.17
C GLU A 5 -21.99 5.25 18.64
N TYR A 6 -23.01 4.76 17.94
CA TYR A 6 -23.17 4.91 16.49
C TYR A 6 -24.40 5.75 16.20
N ASP A 7 -24.26 6.77 15.34
CA ASP A 7 -25.42 7.50 14.85
C ASP A 7 -26.22 6.60 13.89
N ARG A 8 -27.55 6.54 14.05
CA ARG A 8 -28.43 5.75 13.18
C ARG A 8 -28.46 6.27 11.74
N SER A 9 -27.94 7.47 11.51
CA SER A 9 -27.76 8.06 10.17
C SER A 9 -26.55 7.51 9.40
N GLU A 10 -25.63 6.80 10.06
CA GLU A 10 -24.42 6.27 9.43
C GLU A 10 -24.68 4.94 8.72
N ASP A 11 -24.05 4.77 7.55
CA ASP A 11 -24.05 3.52 6.80
C ASP A 11 -23.31 2.43 7.61
N ARG A 12 -24.07 1.44 8.09
CA ARG A 12 -23.57 0.37 8.94
C ARG A 12 -22.56 -0.53 8.24
N ASP A 13 -22.59 -0.60 6.91
CA ASP A 13 -21.65 -1.42 6.15
C ASP A 13 -20.23 -0.82 6.22
N ILE A 14 -20.13 0.51 6.26
CA ILE A 14 -18.84 1.21 6.44
C ILE A 14 -18.24 0.85 7.80
N ILE A 15 -19.04 0.89 8.87
CA ILE A 15 -18.60 0.58 10.22
C ILE A 15 -18.06 -0.86 10.31
N VAL A 16 -18.79 -1.83 9.76
CA VAL A 16 -18.39 -3.25 9.77
C VAL A 16 -17.11 -3.44 8.95
N ARG A 17 -17.03 -2.83 7.76
CA ARG A 17 -15.85 -2.89 6.90
C ARG A 17 -14.61 -2.32 7.59
N ASP A 18 -14.72 -1.16 8.23
CA ASP A 18 -13.60 -0.49 8.87
C ASP A 18 -13.10 -1.28 10.09
N ARG A 19 -14.02 -1.89 10.85
CA ARG A 19 -13.68 -2.83 11.93
C ARG A 19 -12.95 -4.06 11.40
N PHE A 20 -13.47 -4.66 10.33
CA PHE A 20 -12.84 -5.82 9.69
C PHE A 20 -11.45 -5.47 9.14
N ASP A 21 -11.28 -4.29 8.56
CA ASP A 21 -9.98 -3.81 8.10
C ASP A 21 -8.99 -3.68 9.26
N GLY A 22 -9.43 -3.18 10.42
CA GLY A 22 -8.60 -3.13 11.64
C GLY A 22 -8.03 -4.50 12.02
N PHE A 23 -8.87 -5.52 12.11
CA PHE A 23 -8.43 -6.90 12.41
C PHE A 23 -7.50 -7.45 11.33
N ARG A 24 -7.79 -7.17 10.05
CA ARG A 24 -6.90 -7.56 8.95
C ARG A 24 -5.53 -6.91 9.08
N ARG A 25 -5.46 -5.61 9.41
CA ARG A 25 -4.18 -4.90 9.59
C ARG A 25 -3.36 -5.52 10.72
N GLU A 26 -3.98 -5.80 11.87
CA GLU A 26 -3.30 -6.47 12.99
C GLU A 26 -2.65 -7.79 12.56
N PHE A 27 -3.40 -8.65 11.85
CA PHE A 27 -2.85 -9.90 11.31
C PHE A 27 -1.72 -9.63 10.30
N LEU A 28 -1.92 -8.74 9.34
CA LEU A 28 -0.93 -8.46 8.29
C LEU A 28 0.37 -7.89 8.84
N ARG A 29 0.34 -7.09 9.92
CA ARG A 29 1.56 -6.60 10.59
C ARG A 29 2.45 -7.75 11.07
N THR A 30 1.87 -8.89 11.49
CA THR A 30 2.63 -10.08 11.89
C THR A 30 3.36 -10.76 10.73
N LEU A 31 2.93 -10.52 9.48
CA LEU A 31 3.54 -11.09 8.29
C LEU A 31 4.73 -10.26 7.77
N VAL A 32 4.91 -9.04 8.28
CA VAL A 32 6.01 -8.16 7.88
C VAL A 32 7.28 -8.63 8.57
N THR A 33 8.11 -9.39 7.86
CA THR A 33 9.42 -9.84 8.34
C THR A 33 10.55 -9.40 7.38
N PRO A 34 11.81 -9.35 7.84
CA PRO A 34 12.94 -9.06 6.98
C PRO A 34 13.03 -9.98 5.75
N GLU A 35 12.65 -11.25 5.91
CA GLU A 35 12.67 -12.25 4.83
C GLU A 35 11.64 -11.92 3.75
N VAL A 36 10.44 -11.49 4.13
CA VAL A 36 9.39 -11.08 3.18
C VAL A 36 9.78 -9.80 2.44
N ILE A 37 10.44 -8.87 3.14
CA ILE A 37 10.96 -7.65 2.51
C ILE A 37 12.05 -8.00 1.50
N GLU A 38 12.98 -8.86 1.87
CA GLU A 38 14.06 -9.31 0.99
C GLU A 38 13.55 -10.14 -0.19
N GLU A 39 12.55 -10.99 0.02
CA GLU A 39 11.84 -11.73 -1.04
C GLU A 39 11.31 -10.76 -2.09
N HIS A 40 10.56 -9.75 -1.66
CA HIS A 40 10.04 -8.73 -2.57
C HIS A 40 11.14 -7.93 -3.26
N ARG A 41 12.27 -7.65 -2.58
CA ARG A 41 13.42 -6.93 -3.18
C ARG A 41 14.06 -7.71 -4.33
N ARG A 42 14.21 -9.03 -4.16
CA ARG A 42 14.86 -9.90 -5.16
C ARG A 42 14.02 -10.05 -6.42
N SER A 43 12.70 -10.19 -6.25
CA SER A 43 11.78 -10.33 -7.37
C SER A 43 10.48 -9.60 -7.06
N PRO A 44 10.37 -8.28 -7.29
CA PRO A 44 9.13 -7.53 -7.02
C PRO A 44 7.92 -8.03 -7.84
N LEU A 45 8.21 -8.64 -8.99
CA LEU A 45 7.25 -9.22 -9.91
C LEU A 45 7.42 -10.74 -9.94
N GLY A 46 6.34 -11.47 -10.16
CA GLY A 46 6.36 -12.93 -10.32
C GLY A 46 5.57 -13.65 -9.24
N GLN A 47 5.97 -14.90 -8.99
CA GLN A 47 5.35 -15.76 -7.99
C GLN A 47 5.96 -15.46 -6.62
N HIS A 48 5.08 -15.31 -5.63
CA HIS A 48 5.44 -14.95 -4.27
C HIS A 48 5.02 -16.02 -3.28
N SER A 49 5.68 -16.04 -2.13
CA SER A 49 5.23 -16.78 -0.97
C SER A 49 3.83 -16.33 -0.54
N GLU A 50 3.11 -17.22 0.13
CA GLU A 50 1.76 -16.94 0.62
C GLU A 50 1.71 -15.72 1.55
N ARG A 51 2.77 -15.50 2.34
CA ARG A 51 2.89 -14.32 3.22
C ARG A 51 2.99 -13.02 2.44
N LEU A 52 3.89 -12.98 1.45
CA LEU A 52 4.07 -11.80 0.61
C LEU A 52 2.82 -11.53 -0.23
N GLU A 53 2.22 -12.55 -0.83
CA GLU A 53 1.03 -12.38 -1.67
C GLU A 53 -0.15 -11.80 -0.87
N ARG A 54 -0.35 -12.22 0.39
CA ARG A 54 -1.38 -11.63 1.26
C ARG A 54 -1.19 -10.13 1.49
N LEU A 55 0.05 -9.69 1.72
CA LEU A 55 0.37 -8.26 1.85
C LEU A 55 0.09 -7.52 0.54
N LEU A 56 0.53 -8.07 -0.60
CA LEU A 56 0.34 -7.45 -1.90
C LEU A 56 -1.14 -7.33 -2.28
N ILE A 57 -1.95 -8.36 -2.04
CA ILE A 57 -3.40 -8.34 -2.24
C ILE A 57 -4.03 -7.21 -1.41
N TYR A 58 -3.66 -7.10 -0.13
CA TYR A 58 -4.17 -6.05 0.74
C TYR A 58 -3.83 -4.65 0.23
N PHE A 59 -2.57 -4.40 -0.14
CA PHE A 59 -2.15 -3.09 -0.66
C PHE A 59 -2.83 -2.72 -1.98
N ARG A 60 -3.10 -3.70 -2.86
CA ARG A 60 -3.81 -3.49 -4.13
C ARG A 60 -5.30 -3.17 -3.95
N GLN A 61 -5.91 -3.57 -2.83
CA GLN A 61 -7.34 -3.40 -2.57
C GLN A 61 -7.72 -2.03 -1.96
N ARG A 62 -6.75 -1.22 -1.52
CA ARG A 62 -7.02 0.08 -0.86
C ARG A 62 -7.84 1.04 -1.75
N PRO A 63 -8.56 2.04 -1.20
CA PRO A 63 -9.15 3.12 -1.98
C PRO A 63 -8.12 3.84 -2.86
N LEU A 64 -8.52 4.32 -4.03
CA LEU A 64 -7.59 4.88 -5.02
C LEU A 64 -6.77 6.05 -4.45
N GLU A 65 -7.38 6.94 -3.67
CA GLU A 65 -6.73 8.09 -3.02
C GLU A 65 -5.66 7.71 -1.98
N GLN A 66 -5.64 6.45 -1.55
CA GLN A 66 -4.66 5.87 -0.63
C GLN A 66 -3.64 4.98 -1.35
N ARG A 67 -3.80 4.71 -2.65
CA ARG A 67 -2.88 3.86 -3.39
C ARG A 67 -1.65 4.62 -3.83
N TYR A 68 -0.52 3.93 -3.73
CA TYR A 68 0.73 4.34 -4.34
C TYR A 68 0.87 3.75 -5.75
N ALA A 69 1.65 4.42 -6.59
CA ALA A 69 1.99 3.98 -7.93
C ALA A 69 3.43 4.40 -8.28
N VAL A 70 4.04 3.69 -9.23
CA VAL A 70 5.33 4.07 -9.81
C VAL A 70 5.08 4.94 -11.03
N ARG A 71 5.67 6.15 -11.03
CA ARG A 71 5.69 7.07 -12.18
C ARG A 71 7.05 6.98 -12.86
N ALA A 72 7.06 6.71 -14.16
CA ALA A 72 8.24 6.92 -14.99
C ALA A 72 8.39 8.43 -15.26
N VAL A 73 9.39 9.06 -14.65
CA VAL A 73 9.75 10.47 -14.90
C VAL A 73 10.53 10.56 -16.22
N ASP A 74 11.43 9.60 -16.42
CA ASP A 74 12.21 9.41 -17.64
C ASP A 74 12.23 7.90 -17.94
N PRO A 75 11.54 7.44 -19.00
CA PRO A 75 11.41 6.02 -19.28
C PRO A 75 12.77 5.30 -19.30
N PHE A 76 12.83 4.16 -18.63
CA PHE A 76 14.05 3.32 -18.53
C PHE A 76 15.23 3.97 -17.78
N ARG A 77 15.03 5.12 -17.12
CA ARG A 77 16.11 5.85 -16.44
C ARG A 77 15.74 6.35 -15.05
N ARG A 78 14.57 6.97 -14.89
CA ARG A 78 14.17 7.64 -13.64
C ARG A 78 12.72 7.33 -13.31
N TYR A 79 12.53 6.77 -12.14
CA TYR A 79 11.24 6.37 -11.60
C TYR A 79 11.04 7.02 -10.24
N GLN A 80 9.78 7.30 -9.89
CA GLN A 80 9.41 7.92 -8.63
C GLN A 80 8.13 7.31 -8.09
N VAL A 81 8.00 7.22 -6.77
CA VAL A 81 6.77 6.78 -6.11
C VAL A 81 5.83 7.97 -5.93
N VAL A 82 4.58 7.80 -6.35
CA VAL A 82 3.51 8.82 -6.24
C VAL A 82 2.29 8.22 -5.55
N ARG A 83 1.48 9.07 -4.93
CA ARG A 83 0.16 8.70 -4.40
C ARG A 83 -0.91 9.18 -5.34
N LEU A 84 -1.83 8.29 -5.70
CA LEU A 84 -2.95 8.62 -6.57
C LEU A 84 -3.91 9.57 -5.86
N SER A 85 -4.57 10.43 -6.63
CA SER A 85 -5.50 11.43 -6.11
C SER A 85 -6.90 10.86 -5.80
N GLY A 86 -7.24 9.72 -6.40
CA GLY A 86 -8.60 9.15 -6.41
C GLY A 86 -9.64 9.97 -7.18
N ARG A 87 -9.25 11.12 -7.76
CA ARG A 87 -10.15 12.06 -8.43
C ARG A 87 -9.76 12.22 -9.89
N ARG A 88 -10.74 12.05 -10.79
CA ARG A 88 -10.53 12.23 -12.24
C ARG A 88 -10.00 13.63 -12.54
N GLY A 89 -8.98 13.71 -13.39
CA GLY A 89 -8.37 14.98 -13.82
C GLY A 89 -7.40 15.61 -12.80
N VAL A 90 -7.27 15.04 -11.59
CA VAL A 90 -6.32 15.52 -10.59
C VAL A 90 -5.05 14.67 -10.65
N PRO A 91 -3.87 15.25 -10.90
CA PRO A 91 -2.63 14.49 -11.02
C PRO A 91 -2.25 13.81 -9.69
N PRO A 92 -1.50 12.69 -9.74
CA PRO A 92 -0.91 12.07 -8.55
C PRO A 92 0.03 13.02 -7.82
N ARG A 93 0.11 12.88 -6.50
CA ARG A 93 1.02 13.66 -5.64
C ARG A 93 2.32 12.90 -5.46
N VAL A 94 3.44 13.60 -5.55
CA VAL A 94 4.75 13.05 -5.20
C VAL A 94 4.78 12.79 -3.69
N VAL A 95 5.22 11.60 -3.28
CA VAL A 95 5.26 11.19 -1.87
C VAL A 95 6.61 11.52 -1.25
N ASP A 96 7.67 11.33 -2.03
CA ASP A 96 9.05 11.62 -1.67
C ASP A 96 9.84 12.10 -2.89
N ASP A 97 11.01 12.68 -2.63
CA ASP A 97 11.97 13.11 -3.66
C ASP A 97 12.89 11.98 -4.12
N ALA A 98 12.61 10.73 -3.74
CA ALA A 98 13.44 9.60 -4.11
C ALA A 98 13.29 9.29 -5.60
N ILE A 99 14.43 9.25 -6.30
CA ILE A 99 14.50 8.85 -7.70
C ILE A 99 15.20 7.51 -7.80
N TYR A 100 14.50 6.54 -8.37
CA TYR A 100 14.96 5.18 -8.58
C TYR A 100 15.46 5.03 -10.02
N THR A 101 16.54 4.27 -10.21
CA THR A 101 17.15 4.03 -11.51
C THR A 101 16.50 2.88 -12.29
N SER A 102 15.69 2.05 -11.62
CA SER A 102 14.94 0.97 -12.26
C SER A 102 13.49 0.92 -11.79
N ALA A 103 12.61 0.37 -12.63
CA ALA A 103 11.21 0.15 -12.27
C ALA A 103 11.07 -0.83 -11.08
N ASN A 104 11.93 -1.85 -11.01
CA ASN A 104 11.91 -2.83 -9.92
C ASN A 104 12.28 -2.19 -8.57
N ASP A 105 13.31 -1.34 -8.54
CA ASP A 105 13.68 -0.62 -7.32
C ASP A 105 12.57 0.33 -6.87
N ALA A 106 11.91 1.00 -7.81
CA ALA A 106 10.75 1.85 -7.51
C ALA A 106 9.56 1.04 -6.98
N CYS A 107 9.28 -0.13 -7.55
CA CYS A 107 8.26 -1.06 -7.04
C CYS A 107 8.59 -1.52 -5.62
N HIS A 108 9.86 -1.82 -5.34
CA HIS A 108 10.30 -2.17 -4.00
C HIS A 108 10.17 -0.98 -3.03
N GLY A 109 10.57 0.22 -3.44
CA GLY A 109 10.37 1.46 -2.66
C GLY A 109 8.91 1.74 -2.34
N LEU A 110 8.01 1.53 -3.31
CA LEU A 110 6.55 1.60 -3.10
C LEU A 110 6.10 0.60 -2.04
N PHE A 111 6.55 -0.65 -2.12
CA PHE A 111 6.21 -1.68 -1.15
C PHE A 111 6.69 -1.34 0.27
N LEU A 112 7.90 -0.81 0.41
CA LEU A 112 8.40 -0.33 1.70
C LEU A 112 7.55 0.82 2.26
N ARG A 113 7.04 1.69 1.38
CA ARG A 113 6.11 2.75 1.79
C ARG A 113 4.78 2.18 2.29
N CYS A 114 4.22 1.19 1.59
CA CYS A 114 3.01 0.49 2.03
C CYS A 114 3.19 -0.19 3.39
N ILE A 115 4.35 -0.83 3.62
CA ILE A 115 4.68 -1.44 4.91
C ILE A 115 4.75 -0.38 6.00
N ARG A 116 5.44 0.74 5.76
CA ARG A 116 5.55 1.83 6.74
C ARG A 116 4.17 2.32 7.16
N ASP A 117 3.31 2.62 6.21
CA ASP A 117 1.94 3.06 6.49
C ASP A 117 1.13 2.00 7.27
N LEU A 118 1.32 0.70 6.97
CA LEU A 118 0.67 -0.41 7.69
C LEU A 118 1.15 -0.55 9.14
N LEU A 119 2.41 -0.19 9.42
CA LEU A 119 2.99 -0.24 10.77
C LEU A 119 2.67 1.02 11.59
N GLU A 120 2.50 2.18 10.94
CA GLU A 120 2.20 3.46 11.60
C GLU A 120 0.70 3.68 11.89
N THR A 121 -0.19 3.00 11.14
CA THR A 121 -1.67 3.08 11.28
C THR A 121 -2.21 1.79 11.82
#